data_AF-A0A6B0XYP0-F1
#
_entry.id   AF-A0A6B0XYP0-F1
#
_cell.length_a   1.000
_cell.length_b   1.000
_cell.length_c   1.000
_cell.angle_alpha   90.00
_cell.angle_beta   90.00
_cell.angle_gamma   90.00
#
_symmetry.space_group_name_H-M   'P 1'
#
loop_
_entity.id
_entity.type
_entity.pdbx_description
1 polymer ?
#
loop_
_entity_poly.entity_id
_entity_poly.type
_entity_poly.pdbx_seq_one_letter_code
_entity_poly.pdbx_strand_id
1 'polypeptide(L)'
;AVIEKMIEGRMRKFIAESTLLNQEFVVNPDLTVGKAAEEAGIEVTGFVRLEVGEGIEKKEEDFAAEVAKAAQVVQEPATHADDPDA
;
A
#
# COMPACT_ATOMS: atom_id res chain seq x y z
N ALA A 1 34.40 3.38 14.83
CA ALA A 1 33.77 3.41 16.17
C ALA A 1 32.41 4.12 16.20
N VAL A 2 32.27 5.39 15.81
CA VAL A 2 30.96 6.10 15.90
C VAL A 2 29.94 5.60 14.89
N ILE A 3 30.34 5.45 13.62
CA ILE A 3 29.46 4.96 12.54
C ILE A 3 28.91 3.57 12.85
N GLU A 4 29.75 2.69 13.37
CA GLU A 4 29.38 1.33 13.76
C GLU A 4 28.30 1.32 14.87
N LYS A 5 28.46 2.14 15.91
CA LYS A 5 27.41 2.32 16.94
C LYS A 5 26.11 2.89 16.37
N MET A 6 26.18 3.77 15.37
CA MET A 6 24.98 4.27 14.68
C MET A 6 24.28 3.17 13.88
N ILE A 7 25.03 2.31 13.21
CA ILE A 7 24.49 1.16 12.46
C ILE A 7 23.81 0.18 13.41
N GLU A 8 24.45 -0.17 14.53
CA GLU A 8 23.85 -1.04 15.54
C GLU A 8 22.54 -0.48 16.08
N GLY A 9 22.49 0.82 16.40
CA GLY A 9 21.27 1.47 16.88
C GLY A 9 20.15 1.41 15.86
N ARG A 10 20.45 1.67 14.58
CA ARG A 10 19.48 1.54 13.48
C ARG A 10 19.02 0.10 13.30
N MET A 11 19.91 -0.88 13.43
CA MET A 11 19.56 -2.28 13.26
C MET A 11 18.69 -2.80 14.40
N ARG A 12 18.95 -2.38 15.64
CA ARG A 12 18.05 -2.65 16.78
C ARG A 12 16.67 -2.06 16.54
N LYS A 13 16.60 -0.81 16.07
CA LYS A 13 15.33 -0.16 15.74
C LYS A 13 14.58 -0.91 14.63
N PHE A 14 15.28 -1.29 13.56
CA PHE A 14 14.69 -2.04 12.45
C PHE A 14 14.08 -3.37 12.91
N ILE A 15 14.80 -4.13 13.74
CA ILE A 15 14.28 -5.39 14.29
C ILE A 15 13.06 -5.13 15.18
N ALA A 16 13.07 -4.08 16.00
CA ALA A 16 11.95 -3.73 16.86
C ALA A 16 10.68 -3.38 16.05
N GLU A 17 10.81 -2.63 14.96
CA GLU A 17 9.69 -2.23 14.12
C GLU A 17 9.22 -3.35 13.17
N SER A 18 10.10 -4.30 12.83
CA SER A 18 9.82 -5.35 11.84
C SER A 18 9.37 -6.69 12.42
N THR A 19 9.42 -6.90 13.75
CA THR A 19 9.08 -8.18 14.37
C THR A 19 7.92 -8.05 15.34
N LEU A 20 6.92 -8.92 15.23
CA LEU A 20 5.68 -8.84 16.00
C LEU A 20 5.93 -8.70 17.51
N LEU A 21 6.81 -9.54 18.08
CA LEU A 21 7.04 -9.59 19.53
C LEU A 21 7.72 -8.33 20.11
N ASN A 22 8.46 -7.59 19.28
CA ASN A 22 9.18 -6.40 19.71
C ASN A 22 8.42 -5.09 19.41
N GLN A 23 7.33 -5.15 18.66
CA GLN A 23 6.46 -4.01 18.40
C GLN A 23 5.71 -3.59 19.67
N GLU A 24 5.42 -2.29 19.77
CA GLU A 24 4.51 -1.73 20.78
C GLU A 24 3.11 -2.32 20.60
N PHE A 25 2.48 -2.70 21.70
CA PHE A 25 1.16 -3.30 21.65
C PHE A 25 0.08 -2.23 21.43
N VAL A 26 -0.66 -2.33 20.33
CA VAL A 26 -1.65 -1.30 19.91
C VAL A 26 -2.69 -0.98 20.99
N VAL A 27 -3.06 -1.94 21.84
CA VAL A 27 -4.04 -1.74 22.92
C VAL A 27 -3.40 -1.10 24.15
N ASN A 28 -2.13 -1.40 24.43
CA ASN A 28 -1.36 -0.83 25.53
C ASN A 28 0.10 -0.57 25.08
N PRO A 29 0.41 0.64 24.58
CA PRO A 29 1.72 0.96 24.01
C PRO A 29 2.88 0.92 25.02
N ASP A 30 2.60 0.89 26.32
CA ASP A 30 3.63 0.79 27.36
C ASP A 30 4.32 -0.59 27.38
N LEU A 31 3.72 -1.58 26.71
CA LEU A 31 4.22 -2.95 26.60
C LEU A 31 4.50 -3.31 25.15
N THR A 32 5.47 -4.20 24.93
CA THR A 32 5.61 -4.87 23.64
C THR A 32 4.60 -6.02 23.54
N VAL A 33 4.27 -6.45 22.34
CA VAL A 33 3.38 -7.60 22.12
C VAL A 33 3.93 -8.87 22.81
N GLY A 34 5.25 -9.06 22.80
CA GLY A 34 5.89 -10.17 23.51
C GLY A 34 5.66 -10.15 25.02
N LYS A 35 5.83 -8.98 25.66
CA LYS A 35 5.55 -8.82 27.09
C LYS A 35 4.07 -9.03 27.42
N ALA A 36 3.18 -8.51 26.58
CA ALA A 36 1.74 -8.72 26.74
C ALA A 36 1.36 -10.21 26.63
N ALA A 37 2.00 -10.96 25.72
CA ALA A 37 1.79 -12.40 25.58
C ALA A 37 2.31 -13.18 26.81
N GLU A 38 3.51 -12.83 27.31
CA GLU A 38 4.08 -13.43 28.53
C GLU A 38 3.20 -13.19 29.76
N GLU A 39 2.71 -11.96 29.97
CA GLU A 39 1.81 -11.61 31.06
C GLU A 39 0.47 -12.36 30.98
N ALA A 40 0.01 -12.66 29.77
CA ALA A 40 -1.18 -13.47 29.53
C ALA A 40 -0.92 -14.99 29.64
N GLY A 41 0.34 -15.42 29.79
CA GLY A 41 0.72 -16.83 29.80
C GLY A 41 0.58 -17.53 28.45
N ILE A 42 0.74 -16.79 27.35
CA ILE A 42 0.54 -17.25 25.96
C ILE A 42 1.87 -17.23 25.21
N GLU A 43 2.10 -18.24 24.38
CA GLU A 43 3.21 -18.29 23.44
C GLU A 43 2.71 -18.07 22.00
N VAL A 44 3.32 -17.13 21.28
CA VAL A 44 3.00 -16.87 19.87
C VAL A 44 3.82 -17.80 18.99
N THR A 45 3.17 -18.79 18.37
CA THR A 45 3.85 -19.78 17.51
C THR A 45 3.93 -19.35 16.05
N GLY A 46 3.05 -18.45 15.59
CA GLY A 46 3.04 -17.94 14.23
C GLY A 46 1.85 -17.03 13.98
N PHE A 47 1.95 -16.21 12.93
CA PHE A 47 0.86 -15.36 12.46
C PHE A 47 0.91 -15.25 10.94
N VAL A 48 -0.23 -14.95 10.34
CA VAL A 48 -0.34 -14.60 8.92
C VAL A 48 -1.13 -13.31 8.84
N ARG A 49 -0.58 -12.32 8.13
CA ARG A 49 -1.27 -11.07 7.79
C ARG A 49 -1.67 -11.16 6.33
N LEU A 50 -2.95 -11.02 6.04
CA LEU A 50 -3.49 -10.96 4.68
C LEU A 50 -4.09 -9.58 4.46
N GLU A 51 -3.76 -8.96 3.33
CA GLU A 51 -4.33 -7.68 2.92
C GLU A 51 -4.92 -7.79 1.51
N VAL A 52 -6.11 -7.21 1.31
CA VAL A 52 -6.74 -7.21 -0.01
C VAL A 52 -5.88 -6.37 -0.95
N GLY A 53 -5.44 -6.96 -2.07
CA GLY A 53 -4.56 -6.26 -3.02
C GLY A 53 -3.07 -6.42 -2.73
N GLU A 54 -2.67 -7.24 -1.76
CA GLU A 54 -1.25 -7.51 -1.50
C GLU A 54 -0.54 -8.05 -2.75
N GLY A 55 0.52 -7.35 -3.17
CA GLY A 55 1.29 -7.71 -4.37
C GLY A 55 0.62 -7.38 -5.71
N ILE A 56 -0.54 -6.73 -5.73
CA ILE A 56 -1.21 -6.28 -6.96
C ILE A 56 -0.83 -4.82 -7.23
N GLU A 57 -0.29 -4.55 -8.42
CA GLU A 57 -0.01 -3.19 -8.86
C GLU A 57 -1.34 -2.43 -9.01
N LYS A 58 -1.51 -1.38 -8.20
CA LYS A 58 -2.70 -0.53 -8.25
C LYS A 58 -2.66 0.27 -9.55
N LYS A 59 -3.46 -0.14 -10.53
CA LYS A 59 -3.65 0.64 -11.76
C LYS A 59 -4.33 1.95 -11.38
N GLU A 60 -3.64 3.05 -11.64
CA GLU A 60 -4.20 4.39 -11.52
C GLU A 60 -4.88 4.72 -12.86
N GLU A 61 -6.21 4.61 -12.90
CA GLU A 61 -7.01 4.90 -14.09
C GLU A 61 -7.51 6.35 -14.02
N ASP A 62 -7.15 7.16 -15.01
CA ASP A 62 -7.64 8.53 -15.15
C ASP A 62 -9.03 8.51 -15.81
N PHE A 63 -10.05 8.58 -14.95
CA PHE A 63 -11.45 8.60 -15.36
C PHE A 63 -11.77 9.74 -16.34
N ALA A 64 -11.09 10.89 -16.25
CA ALA A 64 -11.31 12.01 -17.15
C ALA A 64 -10.82 11.70 -18.58
N ALA A 65 -9.68 11.01 -18.69
CA ALA A 65 -9.15 10.56 -19.97
C ALA A 65 -10.03 9.48 -20.63
N GLU A 66 -10.63 8.59 -19.84
CA GLU A 66 -11.58 7.59 -20.33
C GLU A 66 -12.88 8.22 -20.86
N VAL A 67 -13.44 9.18 -20.11
CA VAL A 67 -14.64 9.92 -20.52
C VAL A 67 -14.39 10.71 -21.81
N ALA A 68 -13.23 11.36 -21.94
CA ALA A 68 -12.85 12.10 -23.14
C ALA A 68 -12.74 11.19 -24.38
N LYS A 69 -12.15 9.99 -24.23
CA LYS A 69 -12.08 9.00 -25.31
C LYS A 69 -13.47 8.51 -25.73
N ALA A 70 -14.35 8.20 -24.78
CA ALA A 70 -15.71 7.74 -25.09
C ALA A 70 -16.54 8.80 -25.84
N ALA A 71 -16.35 10.10 -25.51
CA ALA A 71 -17.05 11.20 -26.17
C ALA A 71 -16.57 11.48 -27.61
N GLN A 72 -15.30 11.20 -27.93
CA GLN A 72 -14.73 11.47 -29.26
C GLN A 72 -15.15 10.47 -30.35
N VAL A 73 -15.61 9.26 -30.00
CA VAL A 73 -16.02 8.23 -30.98
C VAL A 73 -17.39 8.53 -31.62
N VAL A 74 -18.13 9.56 -31.16
CA VAL A 74 -19.49 9.89 -31.62
C VAL A 74 -19.52 10.92 -32.78
N GLN A 75 -18.39 11.49 -33.21
CA GLN A 75 -18.36 12.26 -34.47
C GLN A 75 -18.12 11.31 -35.66
N GLU A 76 -19.21 10.81 -36.25
CA GLU A 76 -19.18 10.30 -37.63
C GLU A 76 -18.60 11.38 -38.56
N PRO A 77 -17.78 11.01 -39.56
CA PRO A 77 -17.38 11.96 -40.57
C PRO A 77 -18.63 12.36 -41.35
N ALA A 78 -19.05 13.62 -41.26
CA ALA A 78 -20.05 14.17 -42.14
C ALA A 78 -19.50 14.13 -43.57
N THR A 79 -19.76 13.01 -44.26
CA THR A 79 -19.75 12.95 -45.70
C THR A 79 -20.93 13.81 -46.16
N HIS A 80 -20.67 15.07 -46.49
CA HIS A 80 -21.48 15.73 -47.50
C HIS A 80 -20.54 16.22 -48.58
N ALA A 81 -20.60 15.48 -49.68
CA ALA A 81 -19.97 15.76 -50.95
C ALA A 81 -20.32 17.18 -51.43
N ASP A 82 -19.42 17.71 -52.25
CA ASP A 82 -19.66 18.81 -53.17
C ASP A 82 -21.10 18.81 -53.73
N ASP A 83 -21.87 19.86 -53.43
CA ASP A 83 -23.01 20.26 -54.25
C ASP A 83 -22.78 21.71 -54.72
N PRO A 84 -22.34 21.92 -55.97
CA PRO A 84 -22.10 23.24 -56.52
C PRO A 84 -23.34 23.94 -57.13
N ASP A 85 -24.57 23.43 -56.97
CA ASP A 85 -25.77 24.02 -57.61
C ASP A 85 -26.99 24.16 -56.67
N ALA A 86 -26.89 25.03 -55.67
CA ALA A 86 -28.04 25.59 -54.95
C ALA A 86 -28.03 27.13 -54.95
#